data_AF-A0A438I227-F1
#
_entry.id   AF-A0A438I227-F1
#
_cell.length_a   1.000
_cell.length_b   1.000
_cell.length_c   1.000
_cell.angle_alpha   90.00
_cell.angle_beta   90.00
_cell.angle_gamma   90.00
#
_symmetry.space_group_name_H-M   'P 1'
#
loop_
_entity.id
_entity.type
_entity.pdbx_description
1 polymer ?
#
loop_
_entity_poly.entity_id
_entity_poly.type
_entity_poly.pdbx_seq_one_letter_code
_entity_poly.pdbx_strand_id
1 'polypeptide(L)'
;MDQDKNMIIILVLPFILFYVSKIVFKNNYFCIKFIKVWLTEGKPEIVKNFLPRTLDLQLSVKGIDRFTLEQGLSASFNFFILQHAYTRATGDYSLSHRLECHNGMKLILSVCLVEGFGTFPTLLCADGCCVTDRRMGVSGYPMEIQALFFMALRCAVHLLREDDGKEFSMRIEKRLQALTYHMRSYFWLDFQQLNNIYRYKTEEYSHTAVNKFNVMPNSIPDWVFDFMPMKGGYFVANSMAILDLIEDRWEELVGKMPLKLSYPALDIHGWSIETGSDPKNTRWSSQNGGSWPGESIVVAYCSLHQTGWPEIARKAIELAEHAADVQGRLARIL
;
A
#
# COMPACT_ATOMS: atom_id res chain seq x y z
N MET A 1 -24.01 24.85 -7.35
CA MET A 1 -22.77 24.46 -8.04
C MET A 1 -22.20 23.32 -7.25
N ASP A 2 -22.58 22.11 -7.65
CA ASP A 2 -22.10 20.86 -7.07
C ASP A 2 -20.58 20.79 -7.23
N GLN A 3 -19.85 20.71 -6.11
CA GLN A 3 -18.46 20.26 -6.16
C GLN A 3 -18.51 18.73 -6.24
N ASP A 4 -17.97 18.22 -7.35
CA ASP A 4 -18.03 16.83 -7.76
C ASP A 4 -17.51 15.86 -6.67
N LYS A 5 -18.35 14.85 -6.41
CA LYS A 5 -18.23 13.83 -5.38
C LYS A 5 -17.33 12.69 -5.84
N ASN A 6 -16.01 12.77 -5.64
CA ASN A 6 -15.11 11.69 -6.04
C ASN A 6 -14.17 11.25 -4.91
N MET A 7 -14.66 10.37 -4.04
CA MET A 7 -13.81 9.52 -3.22
C MET A 7 -13.67 8.17 -3.94
N ILE A 8 -12.44 7.73 -4.20
CA ILE A 8 -12.13 6.39 -4.71
C ILE A 8 -11.46 5.61 -3.58
N ILE A 9 -11.92 4.39 -3.31
CA ILE A 9 -11.15 3.43 -2.52
C ILE A 9 -10.16 2.80 -3.47
N ILE A 10 -8.88 3.08 -3.31
CA ILE A 10 -7.83 2.34 -4.02
C ILE A 10 -7.67 1.01 -3.30
N LEU A 11 -7.96 -0.09 -3.99
CA LEU A 11 -7.69 -1.42 -3.49
C LEU A 11 -6.25 -1.81 -3.73
N VAL A 12 -5.32 -1.28 -2.92
CA VAL A 12 -3.96 -1.80 -2.90
C VAL A 12 -3.68 -2.35 -1.54
N LEU A 13 -3.36 -3.65 -1.50
CA LEU A 13 -3.01 -4.37 -0.29
C LEU A 13 -1.52 -4.15 -0.03
N PRO A 14 -1.13 -3.16 0.82
CA PRO A 14 0.07 -3.33 1.63
C PRO A 14 -0.10 -3.65 3.11
N PHE A 15 -1.33 -3.74 3.62
CA PHE A 15 -1.55 -3.57 5.05
C PHE A 15 -2.13 -4.76 5.84
N ILE A 16 -2.58 -5.86 5.21
CA ILE A 16 -3.06 -7.02 6.01
C ILE A 16 -1.93 -7.55 6.92
N LEU A 17 -0.66 -7.46 6.51
CA LEU A 17 0.53 -7.96 7.22
C LEU A 17 0.74 -7.59 8.70
N PHE A 18 -0.06 -6.70 9.31
CA PHE A 18 0.26 -6.20 10.64
C PHE A 18 -0.82 -6.27 11.71
N TYR A 19 -2.09 -6.55 11.40
CA TYR A 19 -3.10 -6.46 12.46
C TYR A 19 -3.14 -7.69 13.40
N VAL A 20 -2.61 -8.87 13.04
CA VAL A 20 -2.86 -10.10 13.84
C VAL A 20 -1.66 -11.01 14.14
N SER A 21 -0.44 -10.83 13.59
CA SER A 21 0.66 -11.75 13.97
C SER A 21 2.05 -11.12 14.00
N LYS A 22 2.89 -11.59 14.93
CA LYS A 22 4.34 -11.34 15.04
C LYS A 22 5.14 -11.93 13.86
N ILE A 23 4.58 -11.92 12.65
CA ILE A 23 5.14 -12.59 11.47
C ILE A 23 5.21 -11.59 10.32
N VAL A 24 6.30 -11.70 9.57
CA VAL A 24 6.84 -10.72 8.64
C VAL A 24 6.47 -11.06 7.18
N PHE A 25 6.13 -10.03 6.41
CA PHE A 25 6.05 -9.86 4.94
C PHE A 25 4.91 -10.38 4.07
N LYS A 26 4.59 -9.50 3.10
CA LYS A 26 4.39 -9.69 1.64
C LYS A 26 3.49 -8.58 1.10
N ASN A 27 4.03 -7.46 0.59
CA ASN A 27 3.25 -6.52 -0.21
C ASN A 27 4.10 -5.74 -1.23
N ASN A 28 3.97 -6.22 -2.46
CA ASN A 28 3.99 -5.56 -3.77
C ASN A 28 3.97 -6.72 -4.78
N TYR A 29 3.19 -6.63 -5.87
CA TYR A 29 3.00 -7.75 -6.81
C TYR A 29 4.31 -8.34 -7.35
N PHE A 30 5.34 -7.48 -7.50
CA PHE A 30 6.70 -7.90 -7.82
C PHE A 30 7.37 -8.65 -6.66
N CYS A 31 7.39 -8.09 -5.45
CA CYS A 31 8.04 -8.67 -4.27
C CYS A 31 7.42 -9.98 -3.81
N ILE A 32 6.10 -10.13 -3.89
CA ILE A 32 5.40 -11.37 -3.47
C ILE A 32 5.70 -12.52 -4.42
N LYS A 33 5.63 -12.27 -5.74
CA LYS A 33 6.00 -13.25 -6.75
C LYS A 33 7.48 -13.62 -6.61
N PHE A 34 8.35 -12.65 -6.35
CA PHE A 34 9.78 -12.89 -6.13
C PHE A 34 10.07 -13.70 -4.86
N ILE A 35 9.46 -13.35 -3.72
CA ILE A 35 9.67 -13.99 -2.42
C ILE A 35 9.08 -15.41 -2.41
N LYS A 36 7.85 -15.61 -2.88
CA LYS A 36 7.21 -16.93 -2.85
C LYS A 36 7.88 -17.86 -3.87
N VAL A 37 7.96 -17.48 -5.13
CA VAL A 37 8.51 -18.36 -6.18
C VAL A 37 10.00 -18.64 -5.94
N TRP A 38 10.82 -17.66 -5.56
CA TRP A 38 12.27 -17.89 -5.51
C TRP A 38 12.79 -18.22 -4.10
N LEU A 39 12.22 -17.69 -3.02
CA LEU A 39 12.71 -18.04 -1.67
C LEU A 39 12.04 -19.31 -1.13
N THR A 40 10.76 -19.55 -1.40
CA THR A 40 10.08 -20.77 -0.88
C THR A 40 10.28 -22.01 -1.75
N GLU A 41 10.62 -21.87 -3.04
CA GLU A 41 11.10 -23.00 -3.88
C GLU A 41 12.62 -23.24 -3.77
N GLY A 42 13.30 -22.62 -2.80
CA GLY A 42 14.71 -22.90 -2.51
C GLY A 42 15.72 -22.33 -3.52
N LYS A 43 15.40 -21.24 -4.22
CA LYS A 43 16.29 -20.53 -5.18
C LYS A 43 16.65 -19.11 -4.72
N PRO A 44 17.23 -18.93 -3.52
CA PRO A 44 17.50 -17.60 -2.96
C PRO A 44 18.55 -16.80 -3.73
N GLU A 45 19.37 -17.45 -4.56
CA GLU A 45 20.44 -16.81 -5.33
C GLU A 45 19.92 -15.72 -6.29
N ILE A 46 18.72 -15.86 -6.84
CA ILE A 46 18.14 -14.81 -7.70
C ILE A 46 17.91 -13.53 -6.90
N VAL A 47 17.39 -13.67 -5.67
CA VAL A 47 17.15 -12.52 -4.77
C VAL A 47 18.48 -11.91 -4.33
N LYS A 48 19.45 -12.76 -3.99
CA LYS A 48 20.82 -12.37 -3.61
C LYS A 48 21.54 -11.59 -4.70
N ASN A 49 21.31 -11.93 -5.98
CA ASN A 49 21.90 -11.23 -7.12
C ASN A 49 21.12 -9.96 -7.51
N PHE A 50 19.80 -9.96 -7.31
CA PHE A 50 18.93 -8.82 -7.62
C PHE A 50 19.18 -7.63 -6.69
N LEU A 51 19.26 -7.87 -5.38
CA LEU A 51 19.37 -6.82 -4.35
C LEU A 51 20.58 -5.88 -4.56
N PRO A 52 21.84 -6.36 -4.69
CA PRO A 52 23.00 -5.51 -4.99
C PRO A 52 22.80 -4.71 -6.27
N ARG A 53 22.29 -5.34 -7.33
CA ARG A 53 22.12 -4.65 -8.62
C ARG A 53 21.12 -3.52 -8.55
N THR A 54 20.02 -3.70 -7.81
CA THR A 54 19.05 -2.63 -7.57
C THR A 54 19.60 -1.51 -6.70
N LEU A 55 20.48 -1.85 -5.76
CA LEU A 55 21.16 -0.87 -4.92
C LEU A 55 22.12 -0.02 -5.74
N ASP A 56 22.92 -0.62 -6.63
CA ASP A 56 23.79 0.12 -7.55
C ASP A 56 22.99 1.14 -8.37
N LEU A 57 21.83 0.74 -8.88
CA LEU A 57 20.91 1.61 -9.61
C LEU A 57 20.27 2.68 -8.70
N GLN A 58 20.15 2.46 -7.40
CA GLN A 58 19.66 3.49 -6.47
C GLN A 58 20.72 4.53 -6.16
N LEU A 59 21.98 4.10 -6.04
CA LEU A 59 23.14 4.95 -5.73
C LEU A 59 23.71 5.64 -6.97
N SER A 60 23.35 5.23 -8.18
CA SER A 60 23.74 5.92 -9.40
C SER A 60 23.23 7.36 -9.41
N VAL A 61 24.05 8.30 -9.86
CA VAL A 61 23.61 9.68 -10.11
C VAL A 61 22.55 9.69 -11.20
N LYS A 62 21.42 10.31 -10.92
CA LYS A 62 20.30 10.46 -11.86
C LYS A 62 19.99 11.93 -12.02
N GLY A 63 19.57 12.32 -13.22
CA GLY A 63 19.11 13.66 -13.49
C GLY A 63 17.96 13.66 -14.48
N ILE A 64 17.08 14.63 -14.32
CA ILE A 64 16.05 14.98 -15.30
C ILE A 64 16.32 16.43 -15.68
N ASP A 65 16.64 16.68 -16.94
CA ASP A 65 17.03 17.99 -17.46
C ASP A 65 18.12 18.67 -16.62
N ARG A 66 17.78 19.74 -15.89
CA ARG A 66 18.69 20.50 -15.03
C ARG A 66 18.57 20.16 -13.55
N PHE A 67 17.85 19.08 -13.21
CA PHE A 67 17.60 18.66 -11.84
C PHE A 67 18.27 17.31 -11.56
N THR A 68 19.23 17.30 -10.66
CA THR A 68 19.81 16.05 -10.13
C THR A 68 18.86 15.47 -9.11
N LEU A 69 18.42 14.23 -9.34
CA LEU A 69 17.55 13.53 -8.40
C LEU A 69 18.34 13.12 -7.16
N GLU A 70 17.73 13.30 -5.99
CA GLU A 70 18.26 12.69 -4.77
C GLU A 70 18.28 11.17 -4.92
N GLN A 71 19.38 10.57 -4.48
CA GLN A 71 19.53 9.12 -4.45
C GLN A 71 18.53 8.54 -3.42
N GLY A 72 17.78 7.49 -3.81
CA GLY A 72 16.94 6.72 -2.88
C GLY A 72 15.41 6.87 -2.98
N LEU A 73 14.83 7.53 -4.00
CA LEU A 73 13.37 7.70 -4.08
C LEU A 73 12.55 6.57 -4.76
N SER A 74 11.36 6.35 -4.16
CA SER A 74 10.17 5.52 -4.48
C SER A 74 10.29 3.99 -4.62
N ALA A 75 11.25 3.45 -5.36
CA ALA A 75 11.44 1.99 -5.46
C ALA A 75 12.14 1.39 -4.22
N SER A 76 12.40 2.20 -3.21
CA SER A 76 13.33 1.93 -2.12
C SER A 76 12.72 1.24 -0.91
N PHE A 77 11.40 1.34 -0.70
CA PHE A 77 10.73 0.57 0.37
C PHE A 77 10.77 -0.93 0.11
N ASN A 78 10.58 -1.33 -1.15
CA ASN A 78 10.69 -2.72 -1.58
C ASN A 78 12.08 -3.31 -1.32
N PHE A 79 13.13 -2.49 -1.32
CA PHE A 79 14.49 -2.95 -0.99
C PHE A 79 14.57 -3.44 0.46
N PHE A 80 14.11 -2.66 1.44
CA PHE A 80 14.06 -3.09 2.85
C PHE A 80 13.21 -4.35 3.03
N ILE A 81 12.06 -4.38 2.34
CA ILE A 81 11.10 -5.47 2.41
C ILE A 81 11.74 -6.77 1.87
N LEU A 82 12.32 -6.73 0.69
CA LEU A 82 12.97 -7.89 0.07
C LEU A 82 14.22 -8.32 0.83
N GLN A 83 15.04 -7.38 1.29
CA GLN A 83 16.25 -7.66 2.05
C GLN A 83 15.93 -8.39 3.35
N HIS A 84 14.96 -7.90 4.13
CA HIS A 84 14.57 -8.57 5.37
C HIS A 84 13.86 -9.90 5.09
N ALA A 85 13.13 -10.04 3.97
CA ALA A 85 12.53 -11.32 3.58
C ALA A 85 13.61 -12.36 3.26
N TYR A 86 14.64 -11.96 2.52
CA TYR A 86 15.81 -12.79 2.22
C TYR A 86 16.50 -13.24 3.51
N THR A 87 16.88 -12.31 4.41
CA THR A 87 17.60 -12.67 5.65
C THR A 87 16.76 -13.57 6.55
N ARG A 88 15.43 -13.39 6.59
CA ARG A 88 14.52 -14.26 7.34
C ARG A 88 14.39 -15.66 6.74
N ALA A 89 14.41 -15.79 5.42
CA ALA A 89 14.26 -17.07 4.74
C ALA A 89 15.56 -17.90 4.76
N THR A 90 16.72 -17.25 4.61
CA THR A 90 18.01 -17.93 4.46
C THR A 90 18.85 -17.94 5.75
N GLY A 91 18.56 -17.04 6.69
CA GLY A 91 19.45 -16.76 7.83
C GLY A 91 20.74 -16.02 7.45
N ASP A 92 20.91 -15.66 6.17
CA ASP A 92 22.12 -15.02 5.66
C ASP A 92 22.04 -13.49 5.77
N TYR A 93 22.74 -12.93 6.76
CA TYR A 93 22.87 -11.48 6.96
C TYR A 93 24.08 -10.87 6.25
N SER A 94 24.91 -11.67 5.54
CA SER A 94 26.14 -11.17 4.91
C SER A 94 25.86 -10.05 3.91
N LEU A 95 24.72 -10.13 3.20
CA LEU A 95 24.28 -9.13 2.24
C LEU A 95 23.89 -7.81 2.91
N SER A 96 23.06 -7.85 3.97
CA SER A 96 22.64 -6.64 4.70
C SER A 96 23.81 -5.97 5.44
N HIS A 97 24.83 -6.74 5.81
CA HIS A 97 26.04 -6.23 6.46
C HIS A 97 27.09 -5.66 5.51
N ARG A 98 26.90 -5.77 4.18
CA ARG A 98 27.79 -5.09 3.24
C ARG A 98 27.70 -3.58 3.43
N LEU A 99 28.85 -2.91 3.41
CA LEU A 99 28.94 -1.47 3.63
C LEU A 99 28.07 -0.68 2.65
N GLU A 100 28.05 -1.08 1.37
CA GLU A 100 27.22 -0.49 0.33
C GLU A 100 25.72 -0.59 0.67
N CYS A 101 25.26 -1.77 1.07
CA CYS A 101 23.86 -2.00 1.46
C CYS A 101 23.49 -1.19 2.70
N HIS A 102 24.39 -1.14 3.68
CA HIS A 102 24.18 -0.36 4.89
C HIS A 102 24.08 1.14 4.61
N ASN A 103 24.97 1.67 3.76
CA ASN A 103 24.95 3.07 3.34
C ASN A 103 23.70 3.40 2.50
N GLY A 104 23.30 2.51 1.60
CA GLY A 104 22.06 2.65 0.84
C GLY A 104 20.82 2.72 1.71
N MET A 105 20.74 1.85 2.73
CA MET A 105 19.65 1.89 3.71
C MET A 105 19.61 3.23 4.46
N LYS A 106 20.76 3.73 4.94
CA LYS A 106 20.84 5.05 5.61
C LYS A 106 20.41 6.17 4.68
N LEU A 107 20.80 6.13 3.41
CA LEU A 107 20.44 7.15 2.42
C LEU A 107 18.94 7.19 2.17
N ILE A 108 18.30 6.04 1.94
CA ILE A 108 16.84 5.99 1.77
C ILE A 108 16.13 6.53 3.02
N LEU A 109 16.59 6.12 4.21
CA LEU A 109 16.01 6.60 5.47
C LEU A 109 16.20 8.11 5.65
N SER A 110 17.33 8.67 5.25
CA SER A 110 17.57 10.12 5.34
C SER A 110 16.60 10.92 4.49
N VAL A 111 16.21 10.42 3.33
CA VAL A 111 15.22 11.05 2.44
C VAL A 111 13.81 10.93 3.05
N CYS A 112 13.42 9.74 3.53
CA CYS A 112 12.05 9.52 4.02
C CYS A 112 11.78 10.07 5.44
N LEU A 113 12.84 10.23 6.24
CA LEU A 113 12.77 10.78 7.59
C LEU A 113 13.26 12.23 7.66
N VAL A 114 13.45 12.89 6.52
CA VAL A 114 13.86 14.30 6.44
C VAL A 114 12.82 15.17 7.17
N GLU A 115 13.32 16.20 7.83
CA GLU A 115 12.46 17.26 8.36
C GLU A 115 12.00 18.16 7.20
N GLY A 116 10.76 18.59 7.25
CA GLY A 116 10.20 19.45 6.22
C GLY A 116 8.96 20.17 6.74
N PHE A 117 8.29 20.90 5.84
CA PHE A 117 7.07 21.64 6.17
C PHE A 117 5.85 20.73 6.41
N GLY A 118 5.98 19.42 6.21
CA GLY A 118 4.92 18.46 6.46
C GLY A 118 4.53 18.44 7.93
N THR A 119 3.25 18.74 8.21
CA THR A 119 2.68 18.69 9.57
C THR A 119 2.20 17.30 9.96
N PHE A 120 2.19 16.36 9.01
CA PHE A 120 1.74 14.98 9.20
C PHE A 120 2.91 13.99 9.20
N PRO A 121 2.80 12.86 9.94
CA PRO A 121 3.84 11.84 9.94
C PRO A 121 3.89 11.01 8.63
N THR A 122 2.86 11.13 7.79
CA THR A 122 2.73 10.49 6.48
C THR A 122 3.65 11.12 5.43
N LEU A 123 4.05 10.33 4.44
CA LEU A 123 4.81 10.82 3.30
C LEU A 123 3.90 11.50 2.29
N LEU A 124 4.22 12.75 1.96
CA LEU A 124 3.58 13.48 0.89
C LEU A 124 4.02 12.89 -0.46
N CYS A 125 3.07 12.63 -1.35
CA CYS A 125 3.32 12.00 -2.64
C CYS A 125 2.60 12.73 -3.77
N ALA A 126 3.24 12.76 -4.94
CA ALA A 126 2.58 13.13 -6.19
C ALA A 126 1.62 12.02 -6.65
N ASP A 127 0.73 12.34 -7.58
CA ASP A 127 -0.09 11.34 -8.26
C ASP A 127 0.79 10.39 -9.09
N GLY A 128 0.32 9.17 -9.37
CA GLY A 128 1.10 8.20 -10.15
C GLY A 128 2.34 7.62 -9.43
N CYS A 129 2.41 7.70 -8.10
CA CYS A 129 3.62 7.34 -7.32
C CYS A 129 3.68 5.89 -6.84
N CYS A 130 2.65 5.09 -7.08
CA CYS A 130 2.46 3.76 -6.49
C CYS A 130 2.07 2.75 -7.58
N VAL A 131 1.42 1.61 -7.26
CA VAL A 131 0.91 0.68 -8.30
C VAL A 131 0.04 1.40 -9.33
N THR A 132 -0.70 2.41 -8.87
CA THR A 132 -1.24 3.46 -9.72
C THR A 132 -0.11 4.37 -10.20
N ASP A 133 0.40 4.09 -11.40
CA ASP A 133 1.49 4.81 -12.09
C ASP A 133 1.00 5.93 -13.04
N ARG A 134 -0.31 6.22 -13.02
CA ARG A 134 -0.94 7.29 -13.80
C ARG A 134 -1.83 8.14 -12.91
N ARG A 135 -2.23 9.29 -13.45
CA ARG A 135 -3.06 10.26 -12.75
C ARG A 135 -4.43 9.66 -12.42
N MET A 136 -4.70 9.47 -11.13
CA MET A 136 -5.91 8.83 -10.61
C MET A 136 -6.47 9.55 -9.38
N GLY A 137 -5.98 10.75 -9.07
CA GLY A 137 -6.40 11.50 -7.89
C GLY A 137 -5.77 10.96 -6.59
N VAL A 138 -4.65 10.23 -6.69
CA VAL A 138 -4.03 9.54 -5.52
C VAL A 138 -2.95 10.36 -4.83
N SER A 139 -2.79 11.64 -5.22
CA SER A 139 -1.82 12.56 -4.63
C SER A 139 -2.12 12.87 -3.16
N GLY A 140 -1.13 13.39 -2.44
CA GLY A 140 -1.25 13.69 -1.02
C GLY A 140 -0.66 12.58 -0.17
N TYR A 141 -1.51 11.77 0.48
CA TYR A 141 -1.08 10.72 1.41
C TYR A 141 -1.66 9.35 1.04
N PRO A 142 -1.34 8.81 -0.14
CA PRO A 142 -1.89 7.55 -0.60
C PRO A 142 -1.54 6.43 0.38
N MET A 143 -2.57 5.72 0.85
CA MET A 143 -2.42 4.77 1.94
C MET A 143 -1.60 3.53 1.51
N GLU A 144 -1.49 3.22 0.21
CA GLU A 144 -0.49 2.26 -0.31
C GLU A 144 0.95 2.66 0.08
N ILE A 145 1.33 3.92 -0.18
CA ILE A 145 2.67 4.40 0.15
C ILE A 145 2.88 4.45 1.66
N GLN A 146 1.86 4.88 2.42
CA GLN A 146 1.98 4.93 3.89
C GLN A 146 2.17 3.52 4.47
N ALA A 147 1.47 2.54 3.92
CA ALA A 147 1.59 1.14 4.29
C ALA A 147 2.98 0.56 3.95
N LEU A 148 3.49 0.82 2.74
CA LEU A 148 4.84 0.41 2.33
C LEU A 148 5.93 1.09 3.16
N PHE A 149 5.77 2.38 3.45
CA PHE A 149 6.68 3.15 4.27
C PHE A 149 6.72 2.60 5.69
N PHE A 150 5.56 2.38 6.30
CA PHE A 150 5.45 1.78 7.62
C PHE A 150 6.15 0.41 7.67
N MET A 151 5.93 -0.44 6.67
CA MET A 151 6.59 -1.75 6.58
C MET A 151 8.11 -1.60 6.44
N ALA A 152 8.57 -0.76 5.52
CA ALA A 152 10.00 -0.52 5.29
C ALA A 152 10.70 -0.03 6.56
N LEU A 153 10.08 0.88 7.32
CA LEU A 153 10.60 1.35 8.61
C LEU A 153 10.76 0.21 9.62
N ARG A 154 9.76 -0.66 9.77
CA ARG A 154 9.87 -1.83 10.67
C ARG A 154 10.98 -2.78 10.24
N CYS A 155 11.14 -2.98 8.94
CA CYS A 155 12.17 -3.85 8.40
C CYS A 155 13.56 -3.24 8.56
N ALA A 156 13.68 -1.93 8.41
CA ALA A 156 14.92 -1.20 8.64
C ALA A 156 15.44 -1.38 10.07
N VAL A 157 14.57 -1.38 11.09
CA VAL A 157 14.98 -1.64 12.50
C VAL A 157 15.69 -2.98 12.64
N HIS A 158 15.28 -4.00 11.88
CA HIS A 158 15.90 -5.34 11.94
C HIS A 158 17.14 -5.48 11.06
N LEU A 159 17.39 -4.56 10.13
CA LEU A 159 18.49 -4.61 9.17
C LEU A 159 19.65 -3.66 9.51
N LEU A 160 19.40 -2.61 10.30
CA LEU A 160 20.43 -1.66 10.74
C LEU A 160 21.29 -2.25 11.86
N ARG A 161 22.60 -1.98 11.83
CA ARG A 161 23.57 -2.38 12.85
C ARG A 161 23.51 -1.48 14.09
N GLU A 162 23.84 -2.03 15.26
CA GLU A 162 23.80 -1.33 16.55
C GLU A 162 24.82 -0.18 16.69
N ASP A 163 25.99 -0.30 16.06
CA ASP A 163 27.11 0.63 16.26
C ASP A 163 26.84 2.01 15.62
N ASP A 164 26.12 2.00 14.50
CA ASP A 164 25.99 3.10 13.54
C ASP A 164 24.51 3.52 13.32
N GLY A 165 23.58 2.72 13.84
CA GLY A 165 22.14 2.82 13.57
C GLY A 165 21.30 3.32 14.74
N LYS A 166 21.88 3.69 15.88
CA LYS A 166 21.11 4.11 17.08
C LYS A 166 20.28 5.37 16.84
N GLU A 167 20.85 6.37 16.17
CA GLU A 167 20.12 7.61 15.84
C GLU A 167 18.96 7.32 14.87
N PHE A 168 19.22 6.56 13.80
CA PHE A 168 18.19 6.16 12.85
C PHE A 168 17.11 5.32 13.53
N SER A 169 17.47 4.39 14.41
CA SER A 169 16.52 3.53 15.14
C SER A 169 15.57 4.38 15.99
N MET A 170 16.09 5.37 16.73
CA MET A 170 15.27 6.29 17.50
C MET A 170 14.32 7.12 16.62
N ARG A 171 14.81 7.63 15.49
CA ARG A 171 13.98 8.38 14.52
C ARG A 171 12.91 7.50 13.89
N ILE A 172 13.25 6.26 13.54
CA ILE A 172 12.33 5.26 13.00
C ILE A 172 11.24 4.94 14.02
N GLU A 173 11.59 4.64 15.27
CA GLU A 173 10.62 4.34 16.33
C GLU A 173 9.66 5.49 16.59
N LYS A 174 10.17 6.71 16.69
CA LYS A 174 9.33 7.92 16.85
C LYS A 174 8.37 8.08 15.67
N ARG A 175 8.85 7.87 14.44
CA ARG A 175 8.01 7.96 13.24
C ARG A 175 6.97 6.83 13.18
N LEU A 176 7.34 5.60 13.54
CA LEU A 176 6.43 4.45 13.59
C LEU A 176 5.29 4.66 14.59
N GLN A 177 5.59 5.21 15.78
CA GLN A 177 4.58 5.56 16.77
C GLN A 177 3.60 6.61 16.23
N ALA A 178 4.13 7.70 15.64
CA ALA A 178 3.31 8.76 15.06
C ALA A 178 2.44 8.25 13.89
N LEU A 179 3.01 7.45 12.97
CA LEU A 179 2.28 6.81 11.88
C LEU A 179 1.19 5.86 12.38
N THR A 180 1.50 5.04 13.39
CA THR A 180 0.52 4.09 13.95
C THR A 180 -0.69 4.84 14.51
N TYR A 181 -0.45 5.88 15.30
CA TYR A 181 -1.52 6.72 15.85
C TYR A 181 -2.31 7.40 14.73
N HIS A 182 -1.62 8.03 13.78
CA HIS A 182 -2.25 8.82 12.73
C HIS A 182 -3.11 7.94 11.80
N MET A 183 -2.57 6.83 11.30
CA MET A 183 -3.33 5.93 10.41
C MET A 183 -4.54 5.34 11.13
N ARG A 184 -4.38 4.83 12.36
CA ARG A 184 -5.50 4.21 13.11
C ARG A 184 -6.59 5.20 13.49
N SER A 185 -6.22 6.45 13.77
CA SER A 185 -7.19 7.45 14.24
C SER A 185 -7.90 8.17 13.11
N TYR A 186 -7.22 8.35 11.97
CA TYR A 186 -7.71 9.25 10.91
C TYR A 186 -7.95 8.57 9.56
N PHE A 187 -7.29 7.45 9.28
CA PHE A 187 -7.54 6.71 8.04
C PHE A 187 -8.55 5.59 8.25
N TRP A 188 -8.76 5.08 9.46
CA TRP A 188 -9.75 4.02 9.68
C TRP A 188 -11.18 4.54 9.52
N LEU A 189 -12.01 3.82 8.76
CA LEU A 189 -13.42 4.13 8.52
C LEU A 189 -14.27 2.87 8.69
N ASP A 190 -15.12 2.87 9.70
CA ASP A 190 -16.19 1.90 9.91
C ASP A 190 -17.54 2.62 9.99
N PHE A 191 -18.62 1.86 10.18
CA PHE A 191 -19.97 2.43 10.30
C PHE A 191 -20.08 3.50 11.41
N GLN A 192 -19.43 3.30 12.56
CA GLN A 192 -19.49 4.25 13.66
C GLN A 192 -18.71 5.53 13.33
N GLN A 193 -17.51 5.38 12.77
CA GLN A 193 -16.67 6.50 12.39
C GLN A 193 -17.28 7.31 11.23
N LEU A 194 -17.90 6.65 10.25
CA LEU A 194 -18.64 7.32 9.17
C LEU A 194 -19.79 8.16 9.73
N ASN A 195 -20.57 7.60 10.67
CA ASN A 195 -21.64 8.34 11.35
C ASN A 195 -21.12 9.54 12.15
N ASN A 196 -19.95 9.41 12.78
CA ASN A 196 -19.31 10.53 13.47
C ASN A 196 -18.91 11.63 12.49
N ILE A 197 -18.25 11.28 11.38
CA ILE A 197 -17.79 12.22 10.35
C ILE A 197 -18.97 12.94 9.70
N TYR A 198 -20.06 12.22 9.41
CA TYR A 198 -21.29 12.80 8.86
C TYR A 198 -21.90 13.89 9.76
N ARG A 199 -21.59 13.88 11.06
CA ARG A 199 -22.09 14.84 12.06
C ARG A 199 -21.06 15.90 12.44
N TYR A 200 -19.92 15.96 11.75
CA TYR A 200 -18.90 16.96 12.03
C TYR A 200 -19.43 18.39 11.85
N LYS A 201 -18.97 19.27 12.73
CA LYS A 201 -19.02 20.70 12.48
C LYS A 201 -17.80 21.09 11.65
N THR A 202 -17.96 22.12 10.84
CA THR A 202 -16.91 22.65 9.98
C THR A 202 -16.28 23.89 10.63
N GLU A 203 -15.13 24.30 10.12
CA GLU A 203 -14.42 25.52 10.53
C GLU A 203 -13.99 25.53 12.01
N GLU A 204 -13.72 24.34 12.56
CA GLU A 204 -13.22 24.20 13.92
C GLU A 204 -11.75 24.64 14.01
N TYR A 205 -11.49 25.71 14.77
CA TYR A 205 -10.12 26.21 15.01
C TYR A 205 -9.74 26.04 16.48
N SER A 206 -9.24 24.86 16.87
CA SER A 206 -8.70 24.60 18.20
C SER A 206 -7.88 23.31 18.28
N HIS A 207 -7.00 23.19 19.28
CA HIS A 207 -6.32 21.93 19.58
C HIS A 207 -7.28 20.81 20.03
N THR A 208 -8.47 21.16 20.50
CA THR A 208 -9.53 20.22 20.93
C THR A 208 -10.58 19.97 19.85
N ALA A 209 -10.38 20.47 18.63
CA ALA A 209 -11.27 20.23 17.49
C ALA A 209 -11.47 18.74 17.24
N VAL A 210 -12.69 18.32 16.94
CA VAL A 210 -13.02 16.96 16.52
C VAL A 210 -12.73 16.80 15.02
N ASN A 211 -13.16 17.77 14.20
CA ASN A 211 -12.93 17.76 12.76
C ASN A 211 -11.54 18.30 12.40
N LYS A 212 -10.49 17.53 12.72
CA LYS A 212 -9.07 17.93 12.58
C LYS A 212 -8.66 18.37 11.17
N PHE A 213 -9.32 17.84 10.14
CA PHE A 213 -8.99 18.11 8.74
C PHE A 213 -10.03 18.99 8.03
N ASN A 214 -10.99 19.52 8.79
CA ASN A 214 -12.09 20.32 8.25
C ASN A 214 -12.82 19.62 7.08
N VAL A 215 -13.06 18.32 7.22
CA VAL A 215 -13.83 17.53 6.24
C VAL A 215 -15.25 18.08 6.20
N MET A 216 -15.74 18.36 4.99
CA MET A 216 -17.12 18.80 4.77
C MET A 216 -18.04 17.56 4.77
N PRO A 217 -19.00 17.41 5.70
CA PRO A 217 -19.89 16.23 5.69
C PRO A 217 -20.65 16.06 4.38
N ASN A 218 -21.04 17.17 3.75
CA ASN A 218 -21.76 17.18 2.47
C ASN A 218 -20.90 16.77 1.27
N SER A 219 -19.57 16.68 1.42
CA SER A 219 -18.68 16.19 0.36
C SER A 219 -18.46 14.68 0.40
N ILE A 220 -19.01 13.97 1.39
CA ILE A 220 -18.95 12.51 1.45
C ILE A 220 -19.85 11.96 0.33
N PRO A 221 -19.33 11.12 -0.59
CA PRO A 221 -20.13 10.58 -1.67
C PRO A 221 -21.23 9.63 -1.19
N ASP A 222 -22.40 9.67 -1.84
CA ASP A 222 -23.57 8.91 -1.42
C ASP A 222 -23.32 7.39 -1.39
N TRP A 223 -22.53 6.89 -2.35
CA TRP A 223 -22.18 5.47 -2.45
C TRP A 223 -21.47 4.94 -1.20
N VAL A 224 -20.80 5.80 -0.41
CA VAL A 224 -20.09 5.40 0.81
C VAL A 224 -21.06 4.89 1.86
N PHE A 225 -22.24 5.51 1.98
CA PHE A 225 -23.25 5.12 2.96
C PHE A 225 -23.84 3.75 2.61
N ASP A 226 -24.07 3.49 1.32
CA ASP A 226 -24.59 2.20 0.84
C ASP A 226 -23.51 1.10 0.90
N PHE A 227 -22.26 1.47 0.60
CA PHE A 227 -21.14 0.54 0.58
C PHE A 227 -20.68 0.12 1.98
N MET A 228 -20.77 0.99 2.98
CA MET A 228 -20.29 0.72 4.34
C MET A 228 -21.06 -0.46 4.99
N PRO A 229 -20.38 -1.55 5.40
CA PRO A 229 -21.02 -2.68 6.05
C PRO A 229 -21.37 -2.34 7.50
N MET A 230 -22.33 -3.07 8.07
CA MET A 230 -22.73 -2.91 9.48
C MET A 230 -21.67 -3.46 10.45
N LYS A 231 -20.81 -4.36 9.98
CA LYS A 231 -19.68 -4.93 10.73
C LYS A 231 -18.41 -4.79 9.91
N GLY A 232 -17.32 -4.44 10.59
CA GLY A 232 -16.04 -4.19 9.94
C GLY A 232 -15.89 -2.76 9.41
N GLY A 233 -14.84 -2.55 8.63
CA GLY A 233 -14.44 -1.25 8.11
C GLY A 233 -13.21 -1.36 7.22
N TYR A 234 -12.74 -0.22 6.73
CA TYR A 234 -11.56 -0.13 5.88
C TYR A 234 -10.76 1.16 6.10
N PHE A 235 -9.53 1.21 5.60
CA PHE A 235 -8.74 2.44 5.61
C PHE A 235 -9.14 3.35 4.43
N VAL A 236 -9.46 4.62 4.64
CA VAL A 236 -9.76 5.55 3.54
C VAL A 236 -8.57 5.59 2.56
N ALA A 237 -8.87 5.58 1.25
CA ALA A 237 -7.89 5.44 0.16
C ALA A 237 -7.05 4.15 0.17
N ASN A 238 -7.45 3.12 0.94
CA ASN A 238 -6.93 1.75 0.87
C ASN A 238 -7.98 0.72 1.28
N SER A 239 -8.37 -0.18 0.39
CA SER A 239 -9.35 -1.24 0.71
C SER A 239 -8.82 -2.37 1.60
N MET A 240 -8.35 -2.01 2.77
CA MET A 240 -8.23 -2.97 3.85
C MET A 240 -9.60 -3.24 4.44
N ALA A 241 -10.40 -3.99 3.70
CA ALA A 241 -11.46 -4.76 4.32
C ALA A 241 -10.84 -5.68 5.37
N ILE A 242 -11.29 -5.57 6.63
CA ILE A 242 -11.44 -6.79 7.45
C ILE A 242 -12.17 -7.77 6.52
N LEU A 243 -11.70 -9.02 6.39
CA LEU A 243 -12.23 -9.97 5.39
C LEU A 243 -13.76 -10.00 5.33
N ASP A 244 -14.43 -9.74 6.46
CA ASP A 244 -15.84 -9.40 6.61
C ASP A 244 -16.37 -8.44 5.51
N LEU A 245 -15.70 -7.32 5.20
CA LEU A 245 -16.09 -6.41 4.12
C LEU A 245 -15.91 -7.01 2.71
N ILE A 246 -14.84 -7.79 2.46
CA ILE A 246 -14.68 -8.49 1.17
C ILE A 246 -15.76 -9.55 1.00
N GLU A 247 -16.13 -10.23 2.08
CA GLU A 247 -17.23 -11.18 2.09
C GLU A 247 -18.58 -10.47 1.87
N ASP A 248 -18.86 -9.42 2.63
CA ASP A 248 -20.11 -8.64 2.57
C ASP A 248 -20.28 -7.85 1.26
N ARG A 249 -19.20 -7.55 0.54
CA ARG A 249 -19.18 -6.80 -0.73
C ARG A 249 -18.44 -7.57 -1.83
N TRP A 250 -18.60 -8.89 -1.85
CA TRP A 250 -17.90 -9.78 -2.78
C TRP A 250 -18.18 -9.41 -4.24
N GLU A 251 -19.44 -9.16 -4.61
CA GLU A 251 -19.80 -8.84 -6.00
C GLU A 251 -19.18 -7.51 -6.47
N GLU A 252 -19.09 -6.52 -5.59
CA GLU A 252 -18.54 -5.21 -5.88
C GLU A 252 -17.01 -5.21 -5.98
N LEU A 253 -16.33 -5.90 -5.05
CA LEU A 253 -14.87 -5.89 -4.92
C LEU A 253 -14.16 -7.01 -5.68
N VAL A 254 -14.83 -8.15 -5.87
CA VAL A 254 -14.29 -9.35 -6.54
C VAL A 254 -15.11 -9.67 -7.80
N GLY A 255 -16.42 -9.79 -7.70
CA GLY A 255 -17.30 -10.21 -8.78
C GLY A 255 -16.83 -11.52 -9.41
N LYS A 256 -16.65 -11.52 -10.74
CA LYS A 256 -16.18 -12.68 -11.52
C LYS A 256 -14.66 -12.75 -11.68
N MET A 257 -13.93 -11.72 -11.25
CA MET A 257 -12.48 -11.65 -11.41
C MET A 257 -11.86 -10.94 -10.19
N PRO A 258 -11.15 -11.68 -9.33
CA PRO A 258 -10.46 -11.06 -8.21
C PRO A 258 -9.25 -10.27 -8.72
N LEU A 259 -8.76 -9.24 -8.03
CA LEU A 259 -9.48 -8.30 -7.17
C LEU A 259 -9.58 -6.98 -7.93
N LYS A 260 -10.64 -6.18 -7.73
CA LYS A 260 -10.61 -4.80 -8.26
C LYS A 260 -9.42 -4.03 -7.68
N LEU A 261 -8.81 -3.15 -8.48
CA LEU A 261 -7.73 -2.26 -8.04
C LEU A 261 -8.27 -0.97 -7.39
N SER A 262 -9.50 -0.58 -7.70
CA SER A 262 -10.18 0.51 -7.00
C SER A 262 -11.70 0.35 -7.04
N TYR A 263 -12.41 0.97 -6.11
CA TYR A 263 -13.86 0.97 -6.06
C TYR A 263 -14.41 2.26 -5.42
N PRO A 264 -15.49 2.85 -5.95
CA PRO A 264 -16.05 2.59 -7.28
C PRO A 264 -15.14 3.17 -8.37
N ALA A 265 -15.41 2.85 -9.64
CA ALA A 265 -14.82 3.57 -10.75
C ALA A 265 -15.40 5.01 -10.82
N LEU A 266 -14.54 5.97 -11.15
CA LEU A 266 -14.93 7.35 -11.42
C LEU A 266 -16.03 7.41 -12.49
N ASP A 267 -16.99 8.30 -12.27
CA ASP A 267 -17.97 8.66 -13.29
C ASP A 267 -17.34 9.55 -14.39
N ILE A 268 -18.14 10.00 -15.35
CA ILE A 268 -17.60 10.76 -16.50
C ILE A 268 -16.96 12.10 -16.11
N HIS A 269 -17.52 12.79 -15.11
CA HIS A 269 -17.01 14.08 -14.66
C HIS A 269 -15.76 13.87 -13.81
N GLY A 270 -15.82 12.95 -12.84
CA GLY A 270 -14.67 12.56 -12.03
C GLY A 270 -13.51 12.03 -12.87
N TRP A 271 -13.79 11.20 -13.88
CA TRP A 271 -12.77 10.72 -14.80
C TRP A 271 -12.10 11.88 -15.55
N SER A 272 -12.87 12.84 -16.06
CA SER A 272 -12.31 13.98 -16.78
C SER A 272 -11.43 14.86 -15.88
N ILE A 273 -11.88 15.14 -14.66
CA ILE A 273 -11.19 16.02 -13.71
C ILE A 273 -9.97 15.34 -13.09
N GLU A 274 -10.15 14.17 -12.48
CA GLU A 274 -9.12 13.50 -11.70
C GLU A 274 -8.03 12.90 -12.59
N THR A 275 -8.41 12.23 -13.68
CA THR A 275 -7.45 11.57 -14.56
C THR A 275 -6.93 12.48 -15.67
N GLY A 276 -7.59 13.61 -15.93
CA GLY A 276 -7.32 14.44 -17.11
C GLY A 276 -7.82 13.80 -18.40
N SER A 277 -9.00 13.14 -18.35
CA SER A 277 -9.58 12.40 -19.47
C SER A 277 -8.67 11.31 -20.03
N ASP A 278 -8.02 10.54 -19.16
CA ASP A 278 -7.07 9.50 -19.56
C ASP A 278 -7.77 8.29 -20.21
N PRO A 279 -7.52 8.00 -21.51
CA PRO A 279 -8.24 6.97 -22.25
C PRO A 279 -7.95 5.52 -21.81
N LYS A 280 -6.87 5.26 -21.05
CA LYS A 280 -6.60 3.90 -20.53
C LYS A 280 -7.40 3.61 -19.25
N ASN A 281 -7.73 4.66 -18.51
CA ASN A 281 -8.41 4.61 -17.22
C ASN A 281 -9.90 5.00 -17.37
N THR A 282 -10.52 4.58 -18.48
CA THR A 282 -11.97 4.65 -18.67
C THR A 282 -12.70 3.85 -17.58
N ARG A 283 -14.02 4.06 -17.46
CA ARG A 283 -14.83 3.46 -16.40
C ARG A 283 -14.66 1.94 -16.35
N TRP A 284 -14.29 1.42 -15.17
CA TRP A 284 -14.02 -0.01 -14.92
C TRP A 284 -12.85 -0.61 -15.73
N SER A 285 -11.89 0.21 -16.12
CA SER A 285 -10.70 -0.19 -16.88
C SER A 285 -9.41 0.13 -16.12
N SER A 286 -8.39 -0.71 -16.29
CA SER A 286 -7.02 -0.48 -15.80
C SER A 286 -7.01 -0.11 -14.31
N GLN A 287 -6.67 1.13 -13.96
CA GLN A 287 -6.56 1.61 -12.58
C GLN A 287 -7.86 2.18 -12.03
N ASN A 288 -8.83 2.47 -12.91
CA ASN A 288 -10.13 3.02 -12.58
C ASN A 288 -11.17 1.90 -12.47
N GLY A 289 -11.04 1.07 -11.44
CA GLY A 289 -11.96 -0.03 -11.13
C GLY A 289 -11.73 -1.33 -11.90
N GLY A 290 -10.64 -1.46 -12.64
CA GLY A 290 -10.28 -2.71 -13.31
C GLY A 290 -9.93 -3.83 -12.31
N SER A 291 -10.18 -5.09 -12.69
CA SER A 291 -9.79 -6.28 -11.90
C SER A 291 -8.39 -6.77 -12.27
N TRP A 292 -7.55 -6.98 -11.25
CA TRP A 292 -6.13 -7.34 -11.37
C TRP A 292 -5.89 -8.71 -10.69
N PRO A 293 -5.81 -9.80 -11.48
CA PRO A 293 -5.80 -11.18 -10.98
C PRO A 293 -4.76 -11.51 -9.92
N GLY A 294 -3.52 -11.04 -9.99
CA GLY A 294 -2.54 -11.45 -8.98
C GLY A 294 -2.60 -10.66 -7.68
N GLU A 295 -3.52 -9.70 -7.53
CA GLU A 295 -3.88 -9.18 -6.20
C GLU A 295 -4.65 -10.26 -5.40
N SER A 296 -5.24 -11.26 -6.08
CA SER A 296 -5.88 -12.43 -5.45
C SER A 296 -4.92 -13.23 -4.58
N ILE A 297 -3.62 -13.31 -4.94
CA ILE A 297 -2.60 -14.02 -4.16
C ILE A 297 -2.46 -13.39 -2.77
N VAL A 298 -2.64 -12.07 -2.67
CA VAL A 298 -2.54 -11.34 -1.41
C VAL A 298 -3.76 -11.63 -0.54
N VAL A 299 -4.97 -11.53 -1.10
CA VAL A 299 -6.22 -11.87 -0.39
C VAL A 299 -6.19 -13.31 0.12
N ALA A 300 -5.77 -14.25 -0.72
CA ALA A 300 -5.69 -15.66 -0.35
C ALA A 300 -4.65 -15.93 0.74
N TYR A 301 -3.46 -15.33 0.62
CA TYR A 301 -2.42 -15.46 1.65
C TYR A 301 -2.88 -14.92 3.01
N CYS A 302 -3.55 -13.77 3.01
CA CYS A 302 -4.02 -13.13 4.22
C CYS A 302 -5.14 -13.90 4.91
N SER A 303 -6.06 -14.43 4.12
CA SER A 303 -7.16 -15.29 4.58
C SER A 303 -6.66 -16.61 5.19
N LEU A 304 -5.59 -17.20 4.62
CA LEU A 304 -5.00 -18.45 5.10
C LEU A 304 -4.14 -18.30 6.37
N HIS A 305 -3.41 -17.20 6.52
CA HIS A 305 -2.35 -17.10 7.53
C HIS A 305 -2.61 -16.12 8.67
N GLN A 306 -3.65 -15.28 8.62
CA GLN A 306 -3.82 -14.22 9.63
C GLN A 306 -5.18 -14.17 10.31
N THR A 307 -6.24 -14.57 9.62
CA THR A 307 -7.60 -14.42 10.14
C THR A 307 -8.26 -15.77 10.45
N GLY A 308 -7.76 -16.87 9.87
CA GLY A 308 -8.37 -18.20 10.00
C GLY A 308 -9.55 -18.43 9.06
N TRP A 309 -9.59 -17.77 7.89
CA TRP A 309 -10.69 -17.84 6.92
C TRP A 309 -10.25 -18.50 5.61
N PRO A 310 -9.90 -19.81 5.62
CA PRO A 310 -9.35 -20.48 4.44
C PRO A 310 -10.34 -20.52 3.26
N GLU A 311 -11.65 -20.45 3.51
CA GLU A 311 -12.67 -20.49 2.46
C GLU A 311 -12.65 -19.27 1.53
N ILE A 312 -12.41 -18.07 2.07
CA ILE A 312 -12.29 -16.84 1.26
C ILE A 312 -11.07 -16.96 0.33
N ALA A 313 -9.97 -17.53 0.84
CA ALA A 313 -8.77 -17.79 0.04
C ALA A 313 -9.04 -18.75 -1.09
N ARG A 314 -9.67 -19.90 -0.78
CA ARG A 314 -9.99 -20.95 -1.73
C ARG A 314 -10.90 -20.42 -2.83
N LYS A 315 -11.96 -19.70 -2.46
CA LYS A 315 -12.91 -19.08 -3.41
C LYS A 315 -12.21 -18.08 -4.34
N ALA A 316 -11.31 -17.25 -3.82
CA ALA A 316 -10.57 -16.29 -4.64
C ALA A 316 -9.57 -16.96 -5.59
N ILE A 317 -8.87 -18.01 -5.13
CA ILE A 317 -7.91 -18.78 -5.94
C ILE A 317 -8.64 -19.53 -7.06
N GLU A 318 -9.70 -20.28 -6.74
CA GLU A 318 -10.48 -21.04 -7.73
C GLU A 318 -11.04 -20.13 -8.82
N LEU A 319 -11.52 -18.94 -8.44
CA LEU A 319 -12.03 -17.95 -9.38
C LEU A 319 -10.90 -17.38 -10.27
N ALA A 320 -9.74 -17.11 -9.69
CA ALA A 320 -8.57 -16.63 -10.44
C ALA A 320 -8.05 -17.69 -11.42
N GLU A 321 -7.98 -18.96 -11.01
CA GLU A 321 -7.57 -20.10 -11.83
C GLU A 321 -8.54 -20.32 -13.01
N HIS A 322 -9.84 -20.35 -12.74
CA HIS A 322 -10.86 -20.48 -13.77
C HIS A 322 -10.77 -19.35 -14.80
N ALA A 323 -10.60 -18.11 -14.33
CA ALA A 323 -10.52 -16.97 -15.23
C ALA A 323 -9.19 -16.89 -16.01
N ALA A 324 -8.11 -17.37 -15.41
CA ALA A 324 -6.80 -17.53 -16.03
C ALA A 324 -6.79 -18.59 -17.15
N ASP A 325 -7.48 -19.71 -16.94
CA ASP A 325 -7.60 -20.79 -17.91
C ASP A 325 -8.37 -20.34 -19.16
N VAL A 326 -9.43 -19.54 -18.96
CA VAL A 326 -10.19 -18.88 -20.05
C VAL A 326 -9.34 -17.88 -20.85
N GLN A 327 -8.32 -17.26 -20.24
CA GLN A 327 -7.38 -16.35 -20.92
C GLN A 327 -6.10 -17.02 -21.44
N GLY A 328 -5.96 -18.35 -21.31
CA GLY A 328 -4.84 -19.13 -21.86
C GLY A 328 -3.45 -18.77 -21.30
N ARG A 329 -3.38 -18.06 -20.17
CA ARG A 329 -2.10 -17.58 -19.60
C ARG A 329 -2.14 -17.55 -18.08
N LEU A 330 -2.05 -18.72 -17.45
CA LEU A 330 -1.49 -18.88 -16.09
C LEU A 330 -1.29 -20.34 -15.66
N ALA A 331 -1.32 -21.33 -16.56
CA ALA A 331 -1.15 -22.75 -16.23
C ALA A 331 0.31 -23.19 -15.89
N ARG A 332 1.17 -22.30 -15.38
CA ARG A 332 2.56 -22.65 -14.96
C ARG A 332 3.08 -21.87 -13.74
N ILE A 333 2.23 -21.30 -12.89
CA ILE A 333 2.67 -20.46 -11.75
C ILE A 333 2.02 -20.88 -10.40
N LEU A 334 1.33 -22.01 -10.37
CA LEU A 334 1.01 -22.72 -9.14
C LEU A 334 1.87 -23.96 -9.08
#